data_AF-A0A841DGF2-F1
#
_entry.id   AF-A0A841DGF2-F1
#
_cell.length_a   1.000
_cell.length_b   1.000
_cell.length_c   1.000
_cell.angle_alpha   90.00
_cell.angle_beta   90.00
_cell.angle_gamma   90.00
#
_symmetry.space_group_name_H-M   'P 1'
#
loop_
_entity.id
_entity.type
_entity.pdbx_description
1 polymer ?
#
loop_
_entity_poly.entity_id
_entity_poly.type
_entity_poly.pdbx_seq_one_letter_code
_entity_poly.pdbx_strand_id
1 'polypeptide(L)'
;MNSRAKRLTLPLGGALVASSMIGVSLAGTAEATSAAPDRKTVTLASSGNAKAIAGYWTPGKLKSATTYVAESTASGSLRSGASRASADGKAGLVAPIGGEGASAGRSRNVNLPTTVGKVFFLDDKGRERWCSGSSVQSKYRNLVATAGHCVYDTDTNKPFSNFVFIPGYYQGKAPWGVYVGAKVNVHYDFDVYEDYDKDYAFVNVYNGIKQTGVKEVTGAEYDKAKGFKYTEDRAITQDEFEQGFAKYGQLGPYWKKLSDPDVQTVGKPADVSNANIEDYIKDGKGGVKLTAVEVTEYDYKKAPAGSWDNNSRFERFSDDQGKVGISKEQYDKLLKDKAAGNFLGKLEAVKDVNGTEIAWYKTQYFVKKWVKTTVKELYFHTRYHVILLADAGRLGDNVGGQGVAWNQKTGKKVFAFGYPAAAHLDGDKVYSGHTMKWCYGTTTNAPDVPAYKAQEHQAITCAFTPGASGGPFLLHYRSSKRTGYLNGVVSLTIDSNNNDRYDRVTTPYFDGETAGIYKYAANLWTGKFPTS
;
A
#
# COMPACT_ATOMS: atom_id res chain seq x y z
N MET A 1 -38.72 -8.15 -23.72
CA MET A 1 -38.43 -8.52 -25.12
C MET A 1 -37.40 -9.63 -25.10
N ASN A 2 -37.83 -10.85 -25.46
CA ASN A 2 -36.98 -12.03 -25.46
C ASN A 2 -36.13 -12.08 -26.75
N SER A 3 -34.83 -12.26 -26.61
CA SER A 3 -33.97 -12.74 -27.70
C SER A 3 -33.16 -13.95 -27.24
N ARG A 4 -33.46 -15.07 -27.91
CA ARG A 4 -32.85 -16.39 -27.80
C ARG A 4 -31.45 -16.39 -28.44
N ALA A 5 -30.56 -17.24 -27.93
CA ALA A 5 -29.65 -18.02 -28.77
C ALA A 5 -29.27 -19.34 -28.05
N LYS A 6 -30.04 -20.41 -28.32
CA LYS A 6 -29.61 -21.79 -28.02
C LYS A 6 -28.88 -22.32 -29.26
N ARG A 7 -27.62 -22.72 -29.12
CA ARG A 7 -26.88 -23.46 -30.16
C ARG A 7 -27.49 -24.86 -30.30
N LEU A 8 -27.98 -25.16 -31.51
CA LEU A 8 -28.35 -26.51 -31.93
C LEU A 8 -27.09 -27.35 -32.14
N THR A 9 -27.03 -28.51 -31.52
CA THR A 9 -26.14 -29.62 -31.89
C THR A 9 -26.83 -30.48 -32.95
N LEU A 10 -26.20 -30.62 -34.12
CA LEU A 10 -26.61 -31.58 -35.15
C LEU A 10 -26.28 -33.02 -34.72
N PRO A 11 -27.20 -33.99 -34.88
CA PRO A 11 -26.86 -35.41 -34.86
C PRO A 11 -26.55 -35.87 -36.29
N LEU A 12 -25.29 -36.22 -36.56
CA LEU A 12 -24.94 -36.99 -37.75
C LEU A 12 -25.13 -38.48 -37.42
N GLY A 13 -26.16 -39.07 -38.00
CA GLY A 13 -26.39 -40.52 -37.97
C GLY A 13 -25.70 -41.23 -39.14
N GLY A 14 -25.24 -42.45 -38.85
CA GLY A 14 -25.33 -43.59 -39.78
C GLY A 14 -24.13 -43.90 -40.65
N ALA A 15 -23.34 -44.91 -40.23
CA ALA A 15 -22.91 -46.00 -41.11
C ALA A 15 -22.48 -47.20 -40.25
N LEU A 16 -23.29 -48.25 -40.26
CA LEU A 16 -22.95 -49.59 -39.76
C LEU A 16 -22.05 -50.28 -40.78
N VAL A 17 -20.84 -50.66 -40.39
CA VAL A 17 -20.07 -51.71 -41.05
C VAL A 17 -19.68 -52.72 -39.99
N ALA A 18 -20.31 -53.89 -40.04
CA ALA A 18 -19.97 -55.03 -39.23
C ALA A 18 -18.75 -55.72 -39.83
N SER A 19 -17.62 -55.63 -39.13
CA SER A 19 -16.46 -56.51 -39.36
C SER A 19 -15.95 -56.99 -38.01
N SER A 20 -16.14 -58.29 -37.79
CA SER A 20 -15.69 -59.07 -36.64
C SER A 20 -14.16 -59.05 -36.50
N MET A 21 -13.63 -58.61 -35.36
CA MET A 21 -12.35 -59.10 -34.84
C MET A 21 -12.39 -59.14 -33.31
N ILE A 22 -12.02 -60.30 -32.78
CA ILE A 22 -11.81 -60.59 -31.36
C ILE A 22 -10.62 -59.72 -30.90
N GLY A 23 -10.86 -58.82 -29.95
CA GLY A 23 -9.86 -57.91 -29.40
C GLY A 23 -10.14 -57.68 -27.92
N VAL A 24 -9.15 -58.04 -27.09
CA VAL A 24 -9.11 -57.97 -25.63
C VAL A 24 -9.78 -56.70 -25.09
N SER A 25 -10.76 -56.86 -24.20
CA SER A 25 -11.34 -55.76 -23.44
C SER A 25 -10.34 -55.23 -22.41
N LEU A 26 -9.42 -54.38 -22.84
CA LEU A 26 -8.88 -53.37 -21.92
C LEU A 26 -10.01 -52.37 -21.67
N ALA A 27 -10.68 -52.55 -20.53
CA ALA A 27 -11.45 -51.48 -19.90
C ALA A 27 -10.48 -50.37 -19.48
N GLY A 28 -9.97 -49.61 -20.46
CA GLY A 28 -9.41 -48.30 -20.20
C GLY A 28 -10.59 -47.42 -19.80
N THR A 29 -10.64 -47.05 -18.52
CA THR A 29 -11.38 -45.87 -18.09
C THR A 29 -10.90 -44.72 -18.97
N ALA A 30 -11.73 -44.30 -19.92
CA ALA A 30 -11.55 -43.02 -20.59
C ALA A 30 -11.67 -41.96 -19.49
N GLU A 31 -10.55 -41.57 -18.89
CA GLU A 31 -10.46 -40.24 -18.30
C GLU A 31 -10.74 -39.29 -19.45
N ALA A 32 -11.92 -38.70 -19.45
CA ALA A 32 -12.20 -37.53 -20.27
C ALA A 32 -11.04 -36.56 -20.02
N THR A 33 -10.19 -36.37 -21.02
CA THR A 33 -9.21 -35.29 -21.03
C THR A 33 -10.01 -34.01 -20.91
N SER A 34 -10.19 -33.54 -19.68
CA SER A 34 -10.76 -32.23 -19.39
C SER A 34 -9.95 -31.23 -20.20
N ALA A 35 -10.61 -30.41 -21.00
CA ALA A 35 -9.97 -29.28 -21.66
C ALA A 35 -9.08 -28.55 -20.64
N ALA A 36 -7.95 -28.00 -21.12
CA ALA A 36 -7.09 -27.19 -20.25
C ALA A 36 -7.95 -26.12 -19.55
N PRO A 37 -7.77 -25.89 -18.24
CA PRO A 37 -8.60 -24.93 -17.51
C PRO A 37 -8.49 -23.55 -18.14
N ASP A 38 -9.59 -22.82 -18.22
CA ASP A 38 -9.61 -21.49 -18.83
C ASP A 38 -8.89 -20.48 -17.91
N ARG A 39 -7.69 -20.10 -18.30
CA ARG A 39 -6.66 -19.64 -17.38
C ARG A 39 -5.61 -18.81 -18.06
N LYS A 40 -5.21 -17.73 -17.40
CA LYS A 40 -4.00 -16.98 -17.76
C LYS A 40 -2.87 -17.24 -16.77
N THR A 41 -1.69 -17.55 -17.32
CA THR A 41 -0.45 -17.71 -16.55
C THR A 41 0.52 -16.62 -16.93
N VAL A 42 0.94 -15.81 -15.96
CA VAL A 42 1.88 -14.71 -16.19
C VAL A 42 3.10 -14.86 -15.29
N THR A 43 4.28 -14.56 -15.83
CA THR A 43 5.51 -14.53 -15.04
C THR A 43 5.56 -13.23 -14.25
N LEU A 44 5.69 -13.33 -12.93
CA LEU A 44 5.85 -12.20 -12.01
C LEU A 44 7.32 -11.79 -11.91
N ALA A 45 8.22 -12.77 -11.80
CA ALA A 45 9.66 -12.54 -11.71
C ALA A 45 10.42 -13.75 -12.23
N SER A 46 11.61 -13.49 -12.80
CA SER A 46 12.60 -14.54 -13.06
C SER A 46 13.40 -14.85 -11.78
N SER A 47 14.02 -16.03 -11.73
CA SER A 47 14.79 -16.46 -10.56
C SER A 47 15.97 -15.53 -10.25
N GLY A 48 16.59 -14.95 -11.29
CA GLY A 48 17.68 -13.97 -11.15
C GLY A 48 17.25 -12.67 -10.47
N ASN A 49 15.98 -12.29 -10.61
CA ASN A 49 15.43 -11.07 -10.00
C ASN A 49 14.82 -11.32 -8.62
N ALA A 50 14.59 -12.58 -8.23
CA ALA A 50 13.95 -12.92 -6.97
C ALA A 50 14.70 -12.33 -5.77
N LYS A 51 16.04 -12.42 -5.76
CA LYS A 51 16.83 -11.78 -4.70
C LYS A 51 16.53 -10.31 -4.65
N ALA A 52 16.65 -9.57 -5.76
CA ALA A 52 16.41 -8.12 -5.87
C ALA A 52 14.98 -7.65 -5.55
N ILE A 53 13.97 -8.52 -5.67
CA ILE A 53 12.61 -8.21 -5.20
C ILE A 53 12.48 -8.40 -3.69
N ALA A 54 13.05 -9.45 -3.12
CA ALA A 54 12.82 -9.81 -1.73
C ALA A 54 13.26 -8.74 -0.72
N GLY A 55 14.44 -8.17 -0.88
CA GLY A 55 14.93 -7.07 -0.01
C GLY A 55 14.68 -5.67 -0.55
N TYR A 56 13.96 -5.52 -1.68
CA TYR A 56 13.27 -4.26 -1.95
C TYR A 56 12.32 -4.00 -0.78
N TRP A 57 11.68 -5.06 -0.28
CA TRP A 57 10.82 -5.03 0.90
C TRP A 57 11.61 -5.01 2.22
N THR A 58 12.17 -3.85 2.55
CA THR A 58 12.76 -3.61 3.87
C THR A 58 11.68 -3.56 4.97
N PRO A 59 12.02 -3.77 6.25
CA PRO A 59 11.07 -3.62 7.35
C PRO A 59 10.37 -2.24 7.39
N GLY A 60 11.07 -1.18 6.95
CA GLY A 60 10.50 0.16 6.81
C GLY A 60 9.40 0.21 5.75
N LYS A 61 9.70 -0.24 4.52
CA LYS A 61 8.75 -0.30 3.41
C LYS A 61 7.55 -1.20 3.72
N LEU A 62 7.78 -2.35 4.34
CA LEU A 62 6.72 -3.24 4.78
C LEU A 62 5.77 -2.63 5.82
N LYS A 63 6.23 -1.66 6.62
CA LYS A 63 5.41 -0.94 7.59
C LYS A 63 4.68 0.25 6.95
N SER A 64 5.32 0.96 6.02
CA SER A 64 4.73 2.11 5.32
C SER A 64 3.76 1.73 4.21
N ALA A 65 3.85 0.51 3.67
CA ALA A 65 2.95 0.02 2.65
C ALA A 65 1.48 0.11 3.11
N THR A 66 0.62 0.48 2.17
CA THR A 66 -0.81 0.74 2.46
C THR A 66 -1.67 -0.40 1.94
N THR A 67 -2.85 -0.60 2.55
CA THR A 67 -3.78 -1.59 2.01
C THR A 67 -4.18 -1.22 0.59
N TYR A 68 -4.31 -2.23 -0.27
CA TYR A 68 -5.01 -2.05 -1.53
C TYR A 68 -6.51 -1.90 -1.22
N VAL A 69 -7.17 -0.94 -1.85
CA VAL A 69 -8.57 -0.54 -1.52
C VAL A 69 -9.45 -0.41 -2.75
N ALA A 70 -9.05 -0.96 -3.90
CA ALA A 70 -9.89 -0.90 -5.11
C ALA A 70 -11.30 -1.49 -4.89
N GLU A 71 -11.50 -2.28 -3.83
CA GLU A 71 -12.77 -2.88 -3.40
C GLU A 71 -13.71 -1.92 -2.64
N SER A 72 -13.22 -0.79 -2.11
CA SER A 72 -13.99 0.03 -1.16
C SER A 72 -15.14 0.83 -1.79
N THR A 73 -15.30 0.77 -3.11
CA THR A 73 -16.30 1.52 -3.88
C THR A 73 -17.61 0.75 -4.12
N ALA A 74 -17.73 -0.51 -3.66
CA ALA A 74 -18.88 -1.37 -3.94
C ALA A 74 -20.19 -1.03 -3.17
N SER A 75 -20.09 -0.33 -2.03
CA SER A 75 -21.19 -0.28 -1.06
C SER A 75 -22.46 0.46 -1.53
N GLY A 76 -22.37 1.37 -2.51
CA GLY A 76 -23.49 2.21 -2.93
C GLY A 76 -24.41 1.66 -4.02
N SER A 77 -24.24 0.41 -4.49
CA SER A 77 -24.99 -0.12 -5.66
C SER A 77 -25.34 -1.61 -5.58
N LEU A 78 -25.61 -2.12 -4.38
CA LEU A 78 -26.00 -3.52 -4.17
C LEU A 78 -27.41 -3.80 -4.73
N ARG A 79 -27.60 -4.98 -5.33
CA ARG A 79 -28.92 -5.45 -5.79
C ARG A 79 -29.37 -6.71 -5.04
N SER A 80 -30.67 -6.81 -4.84
CA SER A 80 -31.30 -8.06 -4.40
C SER A 80 -31.42 -9.03 -5.58
N GLY A 81 -31.20 -10.33 -5.34
CA GLY A 81 -31.39 -11.36 -6.37
C GLY A 81 -30.11 -11.94 -6.99
N ALA A 82 -28.97 -11.92 -6.29
CA ALA A 82 -27.78 -12.64 -6.69
C ALA A 82 -28.07 -14.12 -7.03
N SER A 83 -27.44 -14.60 -8.11
CA SER A 83 -27.55 -15.98 -8.55
C SER A 83 -26.97 -16.90 -7.48
N ARG A 84 -27.63 -18.04 -7.26
CA ARG A 84 -27.05 -19.05 -6.38
C ARG A 84 -25.90 -19.71 -7.14
N ALA A 85 -24.67 -19.51 -6.66
CA ALA A 85 -23.50 -20.26 -7.11
C ALA A 85 -23.82 -21.75 -7.19
N SER A 86 -23.49 -22.35 -8.33
CA SER A 86 -23.82 -23.75 -8.61
C SER A 86 -22.56 -24.56 -8.87
N ALA A 87 -22.52 -25.77 -8.32
CA ALA A 87 -21.42 -26.67 -8.59
C ALA A 87 -21.50 -27.16 -10.04
N ASP A 88 -20.39 -27.06 -10.77
CA ASP A 88 -20.24 -27.55 -12.15
C ASP A 88 -19.87 -29.04 -12.20
N GLY A 89 -19.70 -29.68 -11.03
CA GLY A 89 -19.24 -31.04 -10.91
C GLY A 89 -19.29 -31.59 -9.49
N LYS A 90 -18.59 -32.70 -9.26
CA LYS A 90 -18.53 -33.33 -7.93
C LYS A 90 -17.68 -32.52 -6.96
N ALA A 91 -18.14 -32.43 -5.72
CA ALA A 91 -17.39 -31.88 -4.60
C ALA A 91 -16.04 -32.60 -4.44
N GLY A 92 -14.96 -31.84 -4.28
CA GLY A 92 -13.61 -32.39 -4.11
C GLY A 92 -12.82 -31.72 -3.00
N LEU A 93 -11.84 -32.45 -2.48
CA LEU A 93 -10.96 -32.05 -1.38
C LEU A 93 -9.53 -32.53 -1.62
N VAL A 94 -8.56 -31.70 -1.29
CA VAL A 94 -7.14 -32.05 -1.18
C VAL A 94 -6.69 -31.72 0.25
N ALA A 95 -6.04 -32.68 0.90
CA ALA A 95 -5.63 -32.56 2.30
C ALA A 95 -4.50 -31.53 2.52
N PRO A 96 -4.50 -30.81 3.67
CA PRO A 96 -3.45 -29.85 4.02
C PRO A 96 -2.07 -30.49 4.20
N ILE A 97 -1.00 -29.70 3.97
CA ILE A 97 0.38 -30.06 4.35
C ILE A 97 0.56 -29.85 5.85
N GLY A 98 1.19 -30.81 6.53
CA GLY A 98 1.49 -30.69 7.97
C GLY A 98 0.31 -31.03 8.88
N GLY A 99 -0.80 -31.54 8.31
CA GLY A 99 -1.92 -32.09 9.06
C GLY A 99 -1.69 -33.52 9.58
N GLU A 100 -0.58 -34.14 9.17
CA GLU A 100 -0.11 -35.48 9.53
C GLU A 100 0.53 -35.45 10.93
N GLY A 101 -0.30 -35.39 11.96
CA GLY A 101 0.15 -35.41 13.34
C GLY A 101 -1.01 -35.80 14.27
N ALA A 102 -0.67 -36.30 15.46
CA ALA A 102 -1.66 -36.63 16.48
C ALA A 102 -2.59 -35.43 16.72
N SER A 103 -3.90 -35.68 16.74
CA SER A 103 -4.86 -34.63 17.04
C SER A 103 -4.70 -34.23 18.51
N ALA A 104 -4.14 -33.05 18.77
CA ALA A 104 -4.24 -32.46 20.10
C ALA A 104 -5.74 -32.23 20.44
N GLY A 105 -6.06 -32.25 21.74
CA GLY A 105 -7.42 -32.06 22.25
C GLY A 105 -8.09 -30.78 21.75
N ARG A 106 -9.41 -30.68 21.95
CA ARG A 106 -10.18 -29.49 21.53
C ARG A 106 -9.81 -28.30 22.42
N SER A 107 -9.18 -27.29 21.83
CA SER A 107 -9.01 -25.98 22.47
C SER A 107 -10.23 -25.11 22.21
N ARG A 108 -10.66 -24.33 23.20
CA ARG A 108 -11.63 -23.24 23.01
C ARG A 108 -11.00 -22.00 22.37
N ASN A 109 -9.67 -21.93 22.29
CA ASN A 109 -8.96 -20.83 21.66
C ASN A 109 -8.84 -21.03 20.14
N VAL A 110 -8.99 -19.96 19.37
CA VAL A 110 -8.71 -19.95 17.93
C VAL A 110 -7.24 -19.65 17.74
N ASN A 111 -6.45 -20.70 17.52
CA ASN A 111 -5.05 -20.51 17.12
C ASN A 111 -5.00 -20.05 15.67
N LEU A 112 -4.35 -18.93 15.42
CA LEU A 112 -4.22 -18.37 14.07
C LEU A 112 -3.34 -19.25 13.17
N PRO A 113 -3.68 -19.37 11.87
CA PRO A 113 -2.91 -20.17 10.93
C PRO A 113 -1.54 -19.55 10.62
N THR A 114 -0.48 -20.36 10.69
CA THR A 114 0.87 -19.95 10.26
C THR A 114 0.96 -19.80 8.74
N THR A 115 0.07 -20.46 8.00
CA THR A 115 0.01 -20.39 6.54
C THR A 115 -0.50 -19.05 6.03
N VAL A 116 -1.18 -18.25 6.86
CA VAL A 116 -1.77 -16.98 6.42
C VAL A 116 -0.80 -15.85 6.68
N GLY A 117 -0.77 -14.90 5.75
CA GLY A 117 0.15 -13.78 5.79
C GLY A 117 -0.35 -12.62 4.94
N LYS A 118 0.56 -11.67 4.71
CA LYS A 118 0.32 -10.57 3.77
C LYS A 118 1.01 -10.86 2.45
N VAL A 119 0.38 -10.42 1.37
CA VAL A 119 1.04 -10.24 0.07
C VAL A 119 1.35 -8.76 -0.10
N PHE A 120 2.55 -8.43 -0.56
CA PHE A 120 3.00 -7.07 -0.84
C PHE A 120 3.38 -6.95 -2.30
N PHE A 121 3.09 -5.82 -2.92
CA PHE A 121 3.35 -5.57 -4.33
C PHE A 121 3.41 -4.06 -4.61
N LEU A 122 3.88 -3.70 -5.80
CA LEU A 122 3.76 -2.36 -6.35
C LEU A 122 2.62 -2.33 -7.35
N ASP A 123 1.69 -1.39 -7.16
CA ASP A 123 0.62 -1.15 -8.14
C ASP A 123 1.17 -0.53 -9.44
N ASP A 124 0.30 -0.35 -10.43
CA ASP A 124 0.58 0.27 -11.73
C ASP A 124 1.25 1.66 -11.62
N LYS A 125 1.01 2.36 -10.52
CA LYS A 125 1.55 3.69 -10.19
C LYS A 125 2.81 3.61 -9.32
N GLY A 126 3.37 2.41 -9.11
CA GLY A 126 4.58 2.17 -8.31
C GLY A 126 4.38 2.35 -6.81
N ARG A 127 3.14 2.37 -6.31
CA ARG A 127 2.85 2.55 -4.88
C ARG A 127 2.93 1.23 -4.15
N GLU A 128 3.47 1.25 -2.93
CA GLU A 128 3.61 0.07 -2.08
C GLU A 128 2.26 -0.32 -1.47
N ARG A 129 1.73 -1.45 -1.93
CA ARG A 129 0.42 -1.99 -1.56
C ARG A 129 0.53 -3.34 -0.89
N TRP A 130 -0.51 -3.71 -0.17
CA TRP A 130 -0.64 -5.06 0.36
C TRP A 130 -2.09 -5.54 0.41
N CYS A 131 -2.23 -6.86 0.33
CA CYS A 131 -3.42 -7.64 0.61
C CYS A 131 -3.08 -8.77 1.60
N SER A 132 -3.99 -9.72 1.78
CA SER A 132 -3.80 -10.97 2.50
C SER A 132 -3.61 -12.16 1.53
N GLY A 133 -3.11 -13.27 2.05
CA GLY A 133 -2.95 -14.52 1.31
C GLY A 133 -2.67 -15.71 2.21
N SER A 134 -2.75 -16.92 1.65
CA SER A 134 -2.44 -18.16 2.38
C SER A 134 -1.58 -19.11 1.57
N SER A 135 -0.61 -19.75 2.23
CA SER A 135 0.01 -20.96 1.68
C SER A 135 -1.01 -22.09 1.58
N VAL A 136 -0.96 -22.82 0.46
CA VAL A 136 -1.85 -23.96 0.14
C VAL A 136 -1.05 -25.19 -0.28
N GLN A 137 -1.66 -26.35 -0.12
CA GLN A 137 -1.12 -27.64 -0.53
C GLN A 137 -0.72 -27.62 -2.01
N SER A 138 0.50 -28.07 -2.30
CA SER A 138 1.04 -28.18 -3.66
C SER A 138 2.20 -29.18 -3.69
N LYS A 139 2.41 -29.82 -4.85
CA LYS A 139 3.46 -30.84 -5.04
C LYS A 139 4.85 -30.32 -4.67
N TYR A 140 5.14 -29.07 -5.02
CA TYR A 140 6.43 -28.42 -4.77
C TYR A 140 6.44 -27.50 -3.55
N ARG A 141 5.35 -27.45 -2.77
CA ARG A 141 5.25 -26.71 -1.51
C ARG A 141 5.55 -25.22 -1.68
N ASN A 142 5.12 -24.65 -2.79
CA ASN A 142 5.50 -23.32 -3.27
C ASN A 142 4.30 -22.52 -3.76
N LEU A 143 3.10 -22.78 -3.23
CA LEU A 143 1.87 -22.20 -3.73
C LEU A 143 1.17 -21.32 -2.67
N VAL A 144 0.74 -20.14 -3.11
CA VAL A 144 -0.03 -19.16 -2.35
C VAL A 144 -1.37 -18.96 -3.04
N ALA A 145 -2.46 -18.91 -2.28
CA ALA A 145 -3.76 -18.44 -2.75
C ALA A 145 -4.00 -17.00 -2.25
N THR A 146 -4.56 -16.17 -3.12
CA THR A 146 -4.96 -14.78 -2.85
C THR A 146 -6.10 -14.39 -3.81
N ALA A 147 -6.58 -13.15 -3.77
CA ALA A 147 -7.58 -12.64 -4.72
C ALA A 147 -6.89 -12.28 -6.05
N GLY A 148 -7.64 -12.34 -7.16
CA GLY A 148 -7.15 -11.95 -8.49
C GLY A 148 -6.67 -10.51 -8.49
N HIS A 149 -7.48 -9.60 -7.97
CA HIS A 149 -7.19 -8.16 -7.92
C HIS A 149 -6.01 -7.80 -7.00
N CYS A 150 -5.51 -8.74 -6.18
CA CYS A 150 -4.34 -8.53 -5.32
C CYS A 150 -3.01 -8.84 -6.01
N VAL A 151 -3.05 -9.32 -7.24
CA VAL A 151 -1.85 -9.69 -8.01
C VAL A 151 -1.94 -9.25 -9.47
N TYR A 152 -3.14 -8.96 -9.97
CA TYR A 152 -3.39 -8.60 -11.35
C TYR A 152 -4.28 -7.36 -11.43
N ASP A 153 -3.84 -6.39 -12.21
CA ASP A 153 -4.60 -5.19 -12.53
C ASP A 153 -5.35 -5.43 -13.84
N THR A 154 -6.68 -5.46 -13.75
CA THR A 154 -7.56 -5.66 -14.90
C THR A 154 -7.62 -4.42 -15.79
N ASP A 155 -7.50 -3.21 -15.22
CA ASP A 155 -7.57 -1.95 -15.97
C ASP A 155 -6.38 -1.79 -16.92
N THR A 156 -5.18 -2.14 -16.43
CA THR A 156 -3.94 -2.09 -17.22
C THR A 156 -3.58 -3.44 -17.86
N ASN A 157 -4.38 -4.47 -17.60
CA ASN A 157 -4.17 -5.86 -18.02
C ASN A 157 -2.74 -6.37 -17.76
N LYS A 158 -2.24 -6.15 -16.55
CA LYS A 158 -0.86 -6.49 -16.14
C LYS A 158 -0.81 -7.06 -14.73
N PRO A 159 0.12 -7.98 -14.45
CA PRO A 159 0.41 -8.35 -13.07
C PRO A 159 1.10 -7.19 -12.34
N PHE A 160 0.86 -7.09 -11.03
CA PHE A 160 1.62 -6.20 -10.17
C PHE A 160 3.09 -6.63 -10.06
N SER A 161 3.96 -5.65 -9.84
CA SER A 161 5.40 -5.87 -9.75
C SER A 161 5.86 -6.04 -8.29
N ASN A 162 7.09 -6.55 -8.12
CA ASN A 162 7.70 -6.82 -6.82
C ASN A 162 6.82 -7.65 -5.85
N PHE A 163 6.02 -8.57 -6.37
CA PHE A 163 5.11 -9.37 -5.56
C PHE A 163 5.88 -10.27 -4.58
N VAL A 164 5.57 -10.19 -3.28
CA VAL A 164 6.05 -11.10 -2.25
C VAL A 164 4.94 -11.55 -1.32
N PHE A 165 5.03 -12.78 -0.83
CA PHE A 165 4.21 -13.30 0.25
C PHE A 165 5.03 -13.43 1.54
N ILE A 166 4.48 -12.95 2.66
CA ILE A 166 5.11 -13.03 3.99
C ILE A 166 4.14 -13.71 4.96
N PRO A 167 4.28 -15.03 5.17
CA PRO A 167 3.45 -15.76 6.11
C PRO A 167 3.73 -15.31 7.55
N GLY A 168 2.67 -15.21 8.36
CA GLY A 168 2.76 -14.76 9.75
C GLY A 168 3.30 -13.33 9.91
N TYR A 169 3.14 -12.48 8.90
CA TYR A 169 3.59 -11.08 8.94
C TYR A 169 3.09 -10.36 10.20
N TYR A 170 3.97 -9.58 10.83
CA TYR A 170 3.64 -8.71 11.96
C TYR A 170 4.58 -7.51 12.02
N GLN A 171 4.05 -6.30 11.82
CA GLN A 171 4.78 -5.01 11.98
C GLN A 171 6.19 -4.99 11.37
N GLY A 172 6.29 -5.28 10.07
CA GLY A 172 7.57 -5.31 9.34
C GLY A 172 8.43 -6.56 9.56
N LYS A 173 7.97 -7.53 10.37
CA LYS A 173 8.66 -8.81 10.58
C LYS A 173 8.19 -9.85 9.58
N ALA A 174 9.15 -10.61 9.06
CA ALA A 174 8.95 -11.77 8.19
C ALA A 174 9.46 -13.05 8.88
N PRO A 175 8.78 -13.55 9.94
CA PRO A 175 9.30 -14.63 10.79
C PRO A 175 9.61 -15.91 10.02
N TRP A 176 8.86 -16.17 8.95
CA TRP A 176 8.97 -17.36 8.12
C TRP A 176 9.67 -17.10 6.78
N GLY A 177 10.24 -15.90 6.59
CA GLY A 177 10.88 -15.47 5.35
C GLY A 177 9.95 -14.72 4.40
N VAL A 178 10.55 -14.14 3.36
CA VAL A 178 9.91 -13.41 2.27
C VAL A 178 9.92 -14.30 1.03
N TYR A 179 8.75 -14.61 0.48
CA TYR A 179 8.60 -15.52 -0.65
C TYR A 179 8.21 -14.76 -1.91
N VAL A 180 9.11 -14.69 -2.88
CA VAL A 180 8.89 -13.88 -4.10
C VAL A 180 8.01 -14.62 -5.08
N GLY A 181 7.03 -13.92 -5.65
CA GLY A 181 6.17 -14.45 -6.71
C GLY A 181 6.96 -14.74 -7.97
N ALA A 182 6.84 -15.96 -8.50
CA ALA A 182 7.46 -16.39 -9.74
C ALA A 182 6.45 -16.36 -10.90
N LYS A 183 5.28 -16.98 -10.68
CA LYS A 183 4.20 -17.05 -11.66
C LYS A 183 2.86 -16.86 -10.96
N VAL A 184 1.98 -16.09 -11.58
CA VAL A 184 0.58 -15.95 -11.19
C VAL A 184 -0.29 -16.73 -12.16
N ASN A 185 -1.34 -17.32 -11.60
CA ASN A 185 -2.34 -18.08 -12.32
C ASN A 185 -3.73 -17.54 -11.94
N VAL A 186 -4.40 -16.89 -12.87
CA VAL A 186 -5.76 -16.34 -12.72
C VAL A 186 -6.72 -17.03 -13.68
N HIS A 187 -8.01 -16.93 -13.40
CA HIS A 187 -9.05 -17.34 -14.34
C HIS A 187 -9.09 -16.38 -15.54
N TYR A 188 -9.38 -16.89 -16.73
CA TYR A 188 -9.46 -16.07 -17.94
C TYR A 188 -10.56 -15.01 -17.85
N ASP A 189 -11.75 -15.38 -17.37
CA ASP A 189 -12.86 -14.43 -17.23
C ASP A 189 -12.57 -13.28 -16.25
N PHE A 190 -11.71 -13.50 -15.25
CA PHE A 190 -11.28 -12.43 -14.36
C PHE A 190 -10.43 -11.40 -15.11
N ASP A 191 -9.42 -11.84 -15.87
CA ASP A 191 -8.48 -10.91 -16.51
C ASP A 191 -9.01 -10.30 -17.82
N VAL A 192 -9.89 -11.00 -18.53
CA VAL A 192 -10.44 -10.56 -19.83
C VAL A 192 -11.80 -9.90 -19.70
N TYR A 193 -12.67 -10.43 -18.84
CA TYR A 193 -14.03 -9.92 -18.67
C TYR A 193 -14.24 -9.22 -17.34
N GLU A 194 -13.20 -9.04 -16.52
CA GLU A 194 -13.28 -8.38 -15.20
C GLU A 194 -14.37 -9.02 -14.32
N ASP A 195 -14.54 -10.34 -14.44
CA ASP A 195 -15.57 -11.09 -13.74
C ASP A 195 -15.08 -11.44 -12.33
N TYR A 196 -15.62 -10.74 -11.32
CA TYR A 196 -15.20 -10.99 -9.95
C TYR A 196 -15.74 -12.29 -9.38
N ASP A 197 -16.72 -12.96 -10.01
CA ASP A 197 -17.06 -14.34 -9.62
C ASP A 197 -15.87 -15.31 -9.80
N LYS A 198 -14.80 -14.85 -10.49
CA LYS A 198 -13.53 -15.53 -10.65
C LYS A 198 -12.33 -14.79 -10.03
N ASP A 199 -12.57 -13.89 -9.07
CA ASP A 199 -11.55 -13.08 -8.37
C ASP A 199 -10.72 -13.90 -7.36
N TYR A 200 -9.96 -14.84 -7.89
CA TYR A 200 -9.00 -15.64 -7.16
C TYR A 200 -7.75 -15.87 -7.99
N ALA A 201 -6.63 -16.05 -7.29
CA ALA A 201 -5.35 -16.33 -7.91
C ALA A 201 -4.56 -17.36 -7.12
N PHE A 202 -3.80 -18.17 -7.87
CA PHE A 202 -2.79 -19.07 -7.32
C PHE A 202 -1.41 -18.60 -7.76
N VAL A 203 -0.57 -18.18 -6.82
CA VAL A 203 0.77 -17.65 -7.07
C VAL A 203 1.82 -18.67 -6.66
N ASN A 204 2.60 -19.13 -7.64
CA ASN A 204 3.78 -19.94 -7.37
C ASN A 204 4.92 -19.02 -6.93
N VAL A 205 5.58 -19.35 -5.82
CA VAL A 205 6.69 -18.57 -5.25
C VAL A 205 8.02 -19.30 -5.36
N TYR A 206 9.12 -18.56 -5.30
CA TYR A 206 10.45 -19.12 -5.05
C TYR A 206 10.62 -19.57 -3.60
N ASN A 207 11.73 -20.25 -3.28
CA ASN A 207 12.11 -20.44 -1.88
C ASN A 207 12.17 -19.08 -1.16
N GLY A 208 11.83 -19.12 0.13
CA GLY A 208 11.82 -17.91 0.94
C GLY A 208 13.22 -17.37 1.16
N ILE A 209 13.31 -16.08 1.43
CA ILE A 209 14.55 -15.44 1.87
C ILE A 209 14.35 -14.92 3.28
N LYS A 210 15.29 -15.23 4.17
CA LYS A 210 15.35 -14.64 5.51
C LYS A 210 16.48 -13.63 5.58
N GLN A 211 16.19 -12.45 6.10
CA GLN A 211 17.22 -11.52 6.53
C GLN A 211 17.89 -12.09 7.77
N THR A 212 19.17 -12.41 7.67
CA THR A 212 19.98 -12.94 8.77
C THR A 212 20.74 -11.85 9.52
N GLY A 213 20.85 -10.66 8.94
CA GLY A 213 21.46 -9.52 9.59
C GLY A 213 21.63 -8.32 8.68
N VAL A 214 22.26 -7.28 9.23
CA VAL A 214 22.76 -6.13 8.50
C VAL A 214 24.24 -6.01 8.84
N LYS A 215 25.08 -5.91 7.82
CA LYS A 215 26.52 -5.67 7.98
C LYS A 215 26.81 -4.24 7.54
N GLU A 216 27.38 -3.43 8.42
CA GLU A 216 28.01 -2.17 8.02
C GLU A 216 29.31 -2.48 7.30
N VAL A 217 29.53 -1.82 6.16
CA VAL A 217 30.66 -2.05 5.26
C VAL A 217 31.29 -0.72 4.88
N THR A 218 32.49 -0.77 4.29
CA THR A 218 33.12 0.41 3.68
C THR A 218 32.40 0.80 2.37
N GLY A 219 32.58 2.04 1.89
CA GLY A 219 32.01 2.46 0.60
C GLY A 219 32.47 1.57 -0.58
N ALA A 220 33.74 1.17 -0.60
CA ALA A 220 34.26 0.27 -1.63
C ALA A 220 33.63 -1.14 -1.58
N GLU A 221 33.39 -1.68 -0.40
CA GLU A 221 32.66 -2.93 -0.22
C GLU A 221 31.19 -2.77 -0.60
N TYR A 222 30.57 -1.64 -0.26
CA TYR A 222 29.19 -1.31 -0.62
C TYR A 222 29.02 -1.29 -2.14
N ASP A 223 29.93 -0.68 -2.88
CA ASP A 223 29.89 -0.62 -4.34
C ASP A 223 30.00 -2.01 -4.97
N LYS A 224 30.90 -2.85 -4.43
CA LYS A 224 31.09 -4.24 -4.87
C LYS A 224 30.00 -5.20 -4.40
N ALA A 225 29.28 -4.85 -3.33
CA ALA A 225 28.27 -5.72 -2.73
C ALA A 225 27.10 -5.94 -3.69
N LYS A 226 26.81 -7.22 -3.93
CA LYS A 226 25.62 -7.67 -4.67
C LYS A 226 24.49 -7.95 -3.68
N GLY A 227 23.27 -7.51 -4.01
CA GLY A 227 22.11 -7.63 -3.13
C GLY A 227 21.70 -6.28 -2.53
N PHE A 228 20.94 -6.32 -1.43
CA PHE A 228 20.37 -5.10 -0.87
C PHE A 228 21.35 -4.37 0.00
N LYS A 229 21.36 -3.07 -0.20
CA LYS A 229 22.25 -2.17 0.47
C LYS A 229 21.57 -0.82 0.59
N TYR A 230 21.83 -0.12 1.68
CA TYR A 230 21.29 1.23 1.92
C TYR A 230 22.36 2.10 2.60
N THR A 231 22.21 3.41 2.44
CA THR A 231 23.02 4.40 3.14
C THR A 231 22.20 5.07 4.23
N GLU A 232 22.88 5.46 5.30
CA GLU A 232 22.31 6.25 6.39
C GLU A 232 23.25 7.43 6.67
N ASP A 233 22.74 8.65 6.59
CA ASP A 233 23.51 9.84 6.95
C ASP A 233 23.38 10.11 8.44
N ARG A 234 24.50 9.98 9.16
CA ARG A 234 24.58 10.27 10.58
C ARG A 234 25.16 11.67 10.78
N ALA A 235 24.47 12.53 11.52
CA ALA A 235 25.04 13.81 11.96
C ALA A 235 26.25 13.56 12.87
N ILE A 236 27.31 14.34 12.67
CA ILE A 236 28.58 14.24 13.42
C ILE A 236 29.07 15.62 13.84
N THR A 237 30.07 15.64 14.73
CA THR A 237 30.77 16.86 15.11
C THR A 237 31.75 17.33 14.02
N GLN A 238 32.18 18.59 14.09
CA GLN A 238 33.21 19.12 13.19
C GLN A 238 34.52 18.36 13.32
N ASP A 239 34.97 18.06 14.53
CA ASP A 239 36.22 17.33 14.79
C ASP A 239 36.18 15.92 14.16
N GLU A 240 35.05 15.21 14.29
CA GLU A 240 34.86 13.91 13.62
C GLU A 240 34.89 14.04 12.09
N PHE A 241 34.35 15.14 11.54
CA PHE A 241 34.40 15.41 10.11
C PHE A 241 35.83 15.69 9.64
N GLU A 242 36.59 16.53 10.34
CA GLU A 242 37.96 16.89 9.97
C GLU A 242 38.87 15.65 10.02
N GLN A 243 38.77 14.83 11.06
CA GLN A 243 39.51 13.57 11.17
C GLN A 243 39.14 12.59 10.05
N GLY A 244 37.84 12.46 9.75
CA GLY A 244 37.35 11.61 8.67
C GLY A 244 37.81 12.08 7.29
N PHE A 245 37.67 13.38 7.03
CA PHE A 245 38.04 13.99 5.76
C PHE A 245 39.56 13.94 5.53
N ALA A 246 40.37 14.12 6.57
CA ALA A 246 41.83 13.94 6.49
C ALA A 246 42.22 12.50 6.10
N LYS A 247 41.45 11.51 6.55
CA LYS A 247 41.71 10.10 6.29
C LYS A 247 41.21 9.63 4.91
N TYR A 248 40.06 10.11 4.46
CA TYR A 248 39.36 9.59 3.27
C TYR A 248 39.27 10.58 2.09
N GLY A 249 39.58 11.85 2.32
CA GLY A 249 39.55 12.91 1.30
C GLY A 249 38.14 13.27 0.82
N GLN A 250 38.08 14.07 -0.26
CA GLN A 250 36.84 14.63 -0.81
C GLN A 250 35.86 13.58 -1.36
N LEU A 251 36.36 12.40 -1.75
CA LEU A 251 35.54 11.27 -2.22
C LEU A 251 35.13 10.33 -1.07
N GLY A 252 35.48 10.67 0.17
CA GLY A 252 35.12 9.91 1.36
C GLY A 252 33.66 10.13 1.78
N PRO A 253 33.15 9.35 2.75
CA PRO A 253 31.75 9.40 3.20
C PRO A 253 31.40 10.61 4.08
N TYR A 254 32.28 11.61 4.14
CA TYR A 254 32.15 12.76 5.02
C TYR A 254 31.75 13.98 4.20
N TRP A 255 30.62 14.58 4.54
CA TRP A 255 30.11 15.74 3.83
C TRP A 255 29.51 16.76 4.79
N LYS A 256 29.39 18.00 4.32
CA LYS A 256 28.80 19.10 5.08
C LYS A 256 27.80 19.88 4.27
N LYS A 257 26.84 20.52 4.94
CA LYS A 257 25.90 21.48 4.36
C LYS A 257 25.65 22.63 5.31
N LEU A 258 25.12 23.74 4.81
CA LEU A 258 24.62 24.81 5.66
C LEU A 258 23.28 24.40 6.27
N SER A 259 23.08 24.78 7.53
CA SER A 259 21.77 24.75 8.18
C SER A 259 20.83 25.73 7.50
N ASP A 260 19.53 25.55 7.73
CA ASP A 260 18.58 26.61 7.46
C ASP A 260 18.97 27.88 8.24
N PRO A 261 18.73 29.09 7.69
CA PRO A 261 19.11 30.34 8.36
C PRO A 261 18.29 30.56 9.63
N ASP A 262 18.98 30.73 10.76
CA ASP A 262 18.38 31.15 12.03
C ASP A 262 18.36 32.67 12.11
N VAL A 263 17.17 33.28 12.24
CA VAL A 263 16.99 34.74 12.25
C VAL A 263 16.64 35.20 13.66
N GLN A 264 17.59 35.88 14.31
CA GLN A 264 17.42 36.38 15.68
C GLN A 264 17.29 37.90 15.71
N THR A 265 16.48 38.43 16.61
CA THR A 265 16.44 39.89 16.85
C THR A 265 17.66 40.31 17.66
N VAL A 266 18.37 41.33 17.21
CA VAL A 266 19.57 41.85 17.88
C VAL A 266 19.43 43.34 18.17
N GLY A 267 20.29 43.89 19.02
CA GLY A 267 20.37 45.34 19.21
C GLY A 267 20.95 46.06 17.99
N LYS A 268 20.71 47.37 17.91
CA LYS A 268 21.32 48.24 16.89
C LYS A 268 22.85 48.17 16.98
N PRO A 269 23.58 47.90 15.87
CA PRO A 269 25.04 47.95 15.89
C PRO A 269 25.59 49.34 16.26
N ALA A 270 26.78 49.38 16.87
CA ALA A 270 27.38 50.61 17.38
C ALA A 270 27.89 51.55 16.28
N ASP A 271 28.26 51.01 15.11
CA ASP A 271 28.78 51.77 13.96
C ASP A 271 27.68 52.34 13.06
N VAL A 272 26.40 52.12 13.38
CA VAL A 272 25.27 52.61 12.58
C VAL A 272 25.25 54.14 12.55
N SER A 273 25.24 54.69 11.35
CA SER A 273 25.11 56.11 11.06
C SER A 273 24.31 56.34 9.78
N ASN A 274 23.88 57.58 9.54
CA ASN A 274 23.17 57.92 8.29
C ASN A 274 24.01 57.66 7.03
N ALA A 275 25.34 57.64 7.15
CA ALA A 275 26.23 57.41 6.01
C ALA A 275 26.31 55.94 5.56
N ASN A 276 26.03 54.97 6.44
CA ASN A 276 26.17 53.53 6.17
C ASN A 276 24.87 52.72 6.35
N ILE A 277 23.75 53.38 6.62
CA ILE A 277 22.48 52.70 6.89
C ILE A 277 21.96 51.93 5.68
N GLU A 278 22.24 52.39 4.45
CA GLU A 278 21.82 51.70 3.23
C GLU A 278 22.44 50.30 3.12
N ASP A 279 23.70 50.14 3.56
CA ASP A 279 24.40 48.84 3.56
C ASP A 279 23.65 47.84 4.44
N TYR A 280 23.14 48.30 5.59
CA TYR A 280 22.37 47.49 6.52
C TYR A 280 20.93 47.18 6.05
N ILE A 281 20.33 48.01 5.18
CA ILE A 281 18.96 47.82 4.68
C ILE A 281 18.94 46.92 3.44
N LYS A 282 19.85 47.14 2.49
CA LYS A 282 19.85 46.42 1.21
C LYS A 282 20.49 45.05 1.35
N ASP A 283 21.78 45.06 1.67
CA ASP A 283 22.64 43.87 1.58
C ASP A 283 22.81 43.20 2.96
N GLY A 284 22.71 43.98 4.03
CA GLY A 284 23.09 43.58 5.38
C GLY A 284 24.61 43.61 5.54
N LYS A 285 25.09 43.94 6.75
CA LYS A 285 26.51 44.03 7.06
C LYS A 285 26.83 43.10 8.23
N GLY A 286 27.78 42.19 8.03
CA GLY A 286 28.17 41.20 9.04
C GLY A 286 27.03 40.23 9.44
N GLY A 287 26.12 39.91 8.52
CA GLY A 287 24.94 39.08 8.77
C GLY A 287 23.83 39.80 9.55
N VAL A 288 23.99 41.08 9.85
CA VAL A 288 22.99 41.92 10.52
C VAL A 288 22.28 42.78 9.47
N LYS A 289 20.95 42.83 9.53
CA LYS A 289 20.10 43.59 8.62
C LYS A 289 19.08 44.41 9.39
N LEU A 290 18.80 45.63 8.92
CA LEU A 290 17.67 46.41 9.38
C LEU A 290 16.45 46.08 8.51
N THR A 291 15.42 45.53 9.14
CA THR A 291 14.20 45.09 8.48
C THR A 291 13.00 45.93 8.91
N ALA A 292 11.97 45.95 8.05
CA ALA A 292 10.68 46.56 8.33
C ALA A 292 9.72 45.48 8.84
N VAL A 293 9.17 45.70 10.05
CA VAL A 293 8.13 44.84 10.63
C VAL A 293 6.84 45.61 10.67
N GLU A 294 5.80 45.09 10.02
CA GLU A 294 4.49 45.73 10.00
C GLU A 294 3.90 45.74 11.41
N VAL A 295 3.29 46.86 11.79
CA VAL A 295 2.62 47.06 13.08
C VAL A 295 1.32 47.81 12.89
N THR A 296 0.51 47.88 13.94
CA THR A 296 -0.68 48.71 13.92
C THR A 296 -0.33 50.20 13.93
N GLU A 297 -1.26 51.04 13.47
CA GLU A 297 -1.14 52.50 13.56
C GLU A 297 -0.88 52.97 15.00
N TYR A 298 -1.50 52.31 15.98
CA TYR A 298 -1.36 52.63 17.40
C TYR A 298 0.08 52.43 17.87
N ASP A 299 0.66 51.25 17.57
CA ASP A 299 2.03 50.92 17.96
C ASP A 299 3.05 51.81 17.25
N TYR A 300 2.82 52.10 15.95
CA TYR A 300 3.65 53.02 15.18
C TYR A 300 3.64 54.44 15.75
N LYS A 301 2.47 54.96 16.15
CA LYS A 301 2.37 56.30 16.74
C LYS A 301 3.06 56.39 18.10
N LYS A 302 3.14 55.30 18.87
CA LYS A 302 3.89 55.23 20.13
C LYS A 302 5.40 55.04 19.94
N ALA A 303 5.81 54.50 18.80
CA ALA A 303 7.22 54.27 18.50
C ALA A 303 8.00 55.59 18.41
N PRO A 304 9.25 55.65 18.91
CA PRO A 304 10.15 56.78 18.70
C PRO A 304 10.41 57.05 17.21
N ALA A 305 10.45 58.32 16.82
CA ALA A 305 10.80 58.75 15.45
C ALA A 305 12.29 59.10 15.34
N GLY A 306 12.87 58.97 14.15
CA GLY A 306 14.24 59.42 13.86
C GLY A 306 15.37 58.62 14.54
N SER A 307 15.06 57.66 15.41
CA SER A 307 16.03 56.70 15.93
C SER A 307 16.20 55.50 14.98
N TRP A 308 17.39 54.91 15.00
CA TRP A 308 17.71 53.64 14.35
C TRP A 308 17.48 52.43 15.26
N ASP A 309 17.00 52.61 16.49
CA ASP A 309 16.80 51.51 17.44
C ASP A 309 15.60 50.62 17.08
N ASN A 310 15.59 49.40 17.60
CA ASN A 310 14.45 48.49 17.46
C ASN A 310 13.15 49.14 17.93
N ASN A 311 12.07 48.85 17.22
CA ASN A 311 10.73 49.38 17.47
C ASN A 311 10.61 50.90 17.30
N SER A 312 11.63 51.58 16.75
CA SER A 312 11.47 52.95 16.25
C SER A 312 10.71 52.93 14.93
N ARG A 313 10.01 54.02 14.60
CA ARG A 313 9.27 54.15 13.33
C ARG A 313 10.21 53.89 12.14
N PHE A 314 9.73 53.24 11.10
CA PHE A 314 10.45 53.09 9.84
C PHE A 314 9.76 53.91 8.77
N GLU A 315 9.97 55.22 8.84
CA GLU A 315 9.26 56.23 8.04
C GLU A 315 9.43 55.97 6.53
N ARG A 316 10.61 55.53 6.10
CA ARG A 316 10.89 55.20 4.69
C ARG A 316 10.00 54.11 4.10
N PHE A 317 9.61 53.11 4.88
CA PHE A 317 8.79 51.98 4.41
C PHE A 317 7.32 52.13 4.79
N SER A 318 6.98 53.13 5.60
CA SER A 318 5.63 53.37 6.07
C SER A 318 4.92 54.38 5.18
N ASP A 319 3.61 54.21 5.02
CA ASP A 319 2.75 55.12 4.27
C ASP A 319 2.27 56.31 5.16
N ASP A 320 3.09 56.74 6.12
CA ASP A 320 2.65 57.65 7.19
C ASP A 320 2.46 59.11 6.73
N GLN A 321 3.01 59.46 5.57
CA GLN A 321 2.84 60.76 4.92
C GLN A 321 1.64 60.81 3.96
N GLY A 322 0.95 59.69 3.71
CA GLY A 322 -0.18 59.68 2.78
C GLY A 322 -0.71 58.29 2.47
N LYS A 323 -2.02 58.20 2.21
CA LYS A 323 -2.69 56.94 1.87
C LYS A 323 -2.37 56.50 0.44
N VAL A 324 -2.05 55.22 0.25
CA VAL A 324 -1.72 54.63 -1.05
C VAL A 324 -2.99 54.12 -1.72
N GLY A 325 -3.31 54.64 -2.90
CA GLY A 325 -4.46 54.18 -3.70
C GLY A 325 -4.27 52.74 -4.18
N ILE A 326 -5.31 51.92 -4.06
CA ILE A 326 -5.31 50.51 -4.47
C ILE A 326 -6.58 50.15 -5.24
N SER A 327 -6.55 49.06 -6.01
CA SER A 327 -7.74 48.56 -6.68
C SER A 327 -8.74 47.96 -5.67
N LYS A 328 -10.00 47.83 -6.08
CA LYS A 328 -11.04 47.21 -5.27
C LYS A 328 -10.70 45.75 -4.93
N GLU A 329 -10.15 45.00 -5.89
CA GLU A 329 -9.76 43.60 -5.68
C GLU A 329 -8.64 43.47 -4.64
N GLN A 330 -7.68 44.40 -4.66
CA GLN A 330 -6.62 44.47 -3.66
C GLN A 330 -7.18 44.83 -2.28
N TYR A 331 -8.12 45.76 -2.22
CA TYR A 331 -8.80 46.15 -0.98
C TYR A 331 -9.57 44.98 -0.35
N ASP A 332 -10.36 44.26 -1.15
CA ASP A 332 -11.13 43.10 -0.70
C ASP A 332 -10.24 41.95 -0.21
N LYS A 333 -9.08 41.75 -0.87
CA LYS A 333 -8.07 40.78 -0.40
C LYS A 333 -7.48 41.21 0.94
N LEU A 334 -7.05 42.46 1.06
CA LEU A 334 -6.45 42.97 2.29
C LEU A 334 -7.44 43.01 3.46
N LEU A 335 -8.75 43.18 3.20
CA LEU A 335 -9.77 43.02 4.24
C LEU A 335 -9.79 41.61 4.82
N LYS A 336 -9.66 40.58 3.97
CA LYS A 336 -9.57 39.17 4.42
C LYS A 336 -8.28 38.90 5.16
N ASP A 337 -7.15 39.39 4.63
CA ASP A 337 -5.85 39.24 5.28
C ASP A 337 -5.84 39.95 6.64
N LYS A 338 -6.49 41.11 6.76
CA LYS A 338 -6.66 41.84 8.02
C LYS A 338 -7.51 41.06 9.02
N ALA A 339 -8.62 40.46 8.59
CA ALA A 339 -9.44 39.61 9.45
C ALA A 339 -8.70 38.35 9.93
N ALA A 340 -7.77 37.83 9.11
CA ALA A 340 -6.89 36.72 9.47
C ALA A 340 -5.65 37.14 10.29
N GLY A 341 -5.45 38.43 10.55
CA GLY A 341 -4.28 38.97 11.27
C GLY A 341 -2.99 39.07 10.44
N ASN A 342 -3.06 38.85 9.12
CA ASN A 342 -1.92 38.89 8.20
C ASN A 342 -1.64 40.30 7.63
N PHE A 343 -2.48 41.29 7.97
CA PHE A 343 -2.29 42.68 7.59
C PHE A 343 -2.67 43.58 8.77
N LEU A 344 -1.73 44.43 9.21
CA LEU A 344 -1.91 45.29 10.39
C LEU A 344 -2.15 46.77 10.03
N GLY A 345 -1.93 47.14 8.76
CA GLY A 345 -2.20 48.47 8.24
C GLY A 345 -3.68 48.89 8.27
N LYS A 346 -3.94 50.14 7.90
CA LYS A 346 -5.28 50.73 7.76
C LYS A 346 -5.80 50.55 6.33
N LEU A 347 -7.12 50.38 6.21
CA LEU A 347 -7.84 50.31 4.93
C LEU A 347 -8.98 51.33 4.97
N GLU A 348 -9.12 52.11 3.90
CA GLU A 348 -10.15 53.15 3.79
C GLU A 348 -10.80 53.12 2.40
N ALA A 349 -12.14 53.14 2.37
CA ALA A 349 -12.91 53.32 1.14
C ALA A 349 -13.59 54.71 1.16
N VAL A 350 -13.47 55.45 0.07
CA VAL A 350 -14.16 56.72 -0.14
C VAL A 350 -15.46 56.47 -0.87
N LYS A 351 -16.55 57.05 -0.36
CA LYS A 351 -17.89 56.91 -0.91
C LYS A 351 -18.35 58.21 -1.57
N ASP A 352 -19.13 58.09 -2.63
CA ASP A 352 -19.82 59.22 -3.24
C ASP A 352 -21.04 59.66 -2.41
N VAL A 353 -21.73 60.71 -2.87
CA VAL A 353 -22.93 61.26 -2.20
C VAL A 353 -24.09 60.25 -2.08
N ASN A 354 -24.05 59.17 -2.88
CA ASN A 354 -25.05 58.10 -2.88
C ASN A 354 -24.61 56.89 -2.04
N GLY A 355 -23.44 56.96 -1.39
CA GLY A 355 -22.89 55.88 -0.55
C GLY A 355 -22.14 54.79 -1.32
N THR A 356 -21.90 54.97 -2.62
CA THR A 356 -21.15 54.02 -3.47
C THR A 356 -19.66 54.23 -3.28
N GLU A 357 -18.91 53.15 -3.04
CA GLU A 357 -17.44 53.23 -2.94
C GLU A 357 -16.82 53.53 -4.31
N ILE A 358 -16.05 54.62 -4.39
CA ILE A 358 -15.47 55.16 -5.63
C ILE A 358 -13.94 55.19 -5.62
N ALA A 359 -13.29 55.01 -4.47
CA ALA A 359 -11.83 54.88 -4.36
C ALA A 359 -11.43 54.12 -3.09
N TRP A 360 -10.35 53.35 -3.15
CA TRP A 360 -9.84 52.54 -2.05
C TRP A 360 -8.39 52.85 -1.75
N TYR A 361 -8.04 52.82 -0.48
CA TYR A 361 -6.72 53.17 0.00
C TYR A 361 -6.24 52.22 1.09
N LYS A 362 -4.92 52.03 1.15
CA LYS A 362 -4.23 51.40 2.27
C LYS A 362 -3.22 52.35 2.89
N THR A 363 -2.91 52.10 4.15
CA THR A 363 -1.79 52.73 4.86
C THR A 363 -1.09 51.67 5.69
N GLN A 364 0.15 51.35 5.38
CA GLN A 364 0.95 50.41 6.17
C GLN A 364 1.94 51.14 7.06
N TYR A 365 2.16 50.59 8.25
CA TYR A 365 3.05 51.16 9.24
C TYR A 365 4.09 50.12 9.61
N PHE A 366 5.36 50.50 9.58
CA PHE A 366 6.46 49.61 9.87
C PHE A 366 7.35 50.18 10.96
N VAL A 367 7.82 49.33 11.85
CA VAL A 367 8.91 49.67 12.77
C VAL A 367 10.20 48.99 12.35
N LYS A 368 11.32 49.60 12.74
CA LYS A 368 12.67 49.11 12.53
C LYS A 368 12.91 47.88 13.40
N LYS A 369 13.46 46.82 12.80
CA LYS A 369 13.93 45.64 13.53
C LYS A 369 15.27 45.15 13.00
N TRP A 370 16.28 45.20 13.86
CA TRP A 370 17.59 44.62 13.61
C TRP A 370 17.52 43.12 13.80
N VAL A 371 17.86 42.40 12.75
CA VAL A 371 17.93 40.94 12.77
C VAL A 371 19.33 40.48 12.39
N LYS A 372 19.79 39.40 13.00
CA LYS A 372 21.02 38.72 12.63
C LYS A 372 20.66 37.34 12.12
N THR A 373 21.07 37.06 10.89
CA THR A 373 20.90 35.75 10.27
C THR A 373 22.17 34.94 10.49
N THR A 374 22.04 33.78 11.12
CA THR A 374 23.15 32.86 11.35
C THR A 374 22.89 31.55 10.62
N VAL A 375 23.83 31.13 9.79
CA VAL A 375 23.87 29.77 9.22
C VAL A 375 25.00 29.01 9.89
N LYS A 376 24.75 27.76 10.26
CA LYS A 376 25.76 26.88 10.85
C LYS A 376 26.14 25.82 9.84
N GLU A 377 27.40 25.44 9.80
CA GLU A 377 27.79 24.23 9.06
C GLU A 377 27.33 23.00 9.84
N LEU A 378 26.68 22.08 9.14
CA LEU A 378 26.25 20.77 9.64
C LEU A 378 27.11 19.71 8.96
N TYR A 379 27.61 18.76 9.75
CA TYR A 379 28.53 17.73 9.30
C TYR A 379 27.88 16.35 9.38
N PHE A 380 28.17 15.52 8.38
CA PHE A 380 27.57 14.20 8.24
C PHE A 380 28.62 13.14 7.89
N HIS A 381 28.36 11.92 8.34
CA HIS A 381 29.04 10.70 7.92
C HIS A 381 28.02 9.72 7.34
N THR A 382 28.20 9.37 6.07
CA THR A 382 27.39 8.36 5.40
C THR A 382 27.86 6.96 5.78
N ARG A 383 27.00 6.20 6.47
CA ARG A 383 27.23 4.79 6.80
C ARG A 383 26.66 3.91 5.69
N TYR A 384 27.40 2.89 5.30
CA TYR A 384 27.00 1.96 4.25
C TYR A 384 26.63 0.61 4.86
N HIS A 385 25.44 0.11 4.52
CA HIS A 385 24.93 -1.15 5.05
C HIS A 385 24.60 -2.12 3.93
N VAL A 386 24.97 -3.38 4.11
CA VAL A 386 24.59 -4.51 3.24
C VAL A 386 23.72 -5.47 4.04
N ILE A 387 22.59 -5.85 3.48
CA ILE A 387 21.64 -6.78 4.10
C ILE A 387 22.11 -8.21 3.80
N LEU A 388 22.30 -8.99 4.88
CA LEU A 388 22.64 -10.40 4.79
C LEU A 388 21.36 -11.22 4.62
N LEU A 389 21.33 -12.05 3.59
CA LEU A 389 20.18 -12.87 3.20
C LEU A 389 20.59 -14.35 3.18
N ALA A 390 19.73 -15.21 3.70
CA ALA A 390 19.86 -16.67 3.60
C ALA A 390 18.61 -17.29 2.97
N ASP A 391 18.79 -18.46 2.34
CA ASP A 391 17.67 -19.28 1.90
C ASP A 391 16.87 -19.76 3.12
N ALA A 392 15.57 -19.48 3.11
CA ALA A 392 14.64 -19.93 4.12
C ALA A 392 14.06 -21.31 3.77
N GLY A 393 14.24 -21.80 2.55
CA GLY A 393 13.67 -23.05 2.06
C GLY A 393 12.26 -22.89 1.49
N ARG A 394 11.59 -24.01 1.22
CA ARG A 394 10.27 -24.04 0.58
C ARG A 394 9.18 -23.54 1.53
N LEU A 395 8.21 -22.83 0.98
CA LEU A 395 7.11 -22.24 1.75
C LEU A 395 6.37 -23.27 2.61
N GLY A 396 5.88 -24.34 2.00
CA GLY A 396 5.09 -25.35 2.70
C GLY A 396 5.88 -26.19 3.71
N ASP A 397 7.22 -26.21 3.64
CA ASP A 397 8.04 -26.84 4.69
C ASP A 397 8.14 -25.97 5.94
N ASN A 398 8.14 -24.64 5.77
CA ASN A 398 8.25 -23.71 6.89
C ASN A 398 6.93 -23.48 7.62
N VAL A 399 5.82 -23.37 6.87
CA VAL A 399 4.54 -22.94 7.46
C VAL A 399 3.38 -23.92 7.26
N GLY A 400 3.63 -25.04 6.56
CA GLY A 400 2.58 -25.94 6.09
C GLY A 400 1.79 -25.33 4.94
N GLY A 401 0.61 -25.89 4.65
CA GLY A 401 -0.26 -25.40 3.59
C GLY A 401 -1.69 -25.84 3.84
N GLN A 402 -2.65 -24.92 3.65
CA GLN A 402 -4.06 -25.26 3.78
C GLN A 402 -4.45 -26.28 2.70
N GLY A 403 -5.41 -27.15 3.02
CA GLY A 403 -6.03 -28.00 2.01
C GLY A 403 -6.82 -27.14 1.02
N VAL A 404 -7.32 -27.74 -0.05
CA VAL A 404 -8.18 -27.04 -1.03
C VAL A 404 -9.47 -27.81 -1.21
N ALA A 405 -10.58 -27.09 -1.29
CA ALA A 405 -11.92 -27.61 -1.49
C ALA A 405 -12.59 -26.86 -2.65
N TRP A 406 -13.37 -27.60 -3.43
CA TRP A 406 -14.18 -27.05 -4.51
C TRP A 406 -15.51 -27.79 -4.63
N ASN A 407 -16.46 -27.20 -5.35
CA ASN A 407 -17.81 -27.72 -5.57
C ASN A 407 -18.53 -28.09 -4.25
N GLN A 408 -18.20 -27.40 -3.16
CA GLN A 408 -18.81 -27.64 -1.86
C GLN A 408 -20.22 -27.05 -1.84
N LYS A 409 -21.15 -27.72 -1.15
CA LYS A 409 -22.50 -27.18 -0.97
C LYS A 409 -22.42 -25.80 -0.29
N THR A 410 -23.27 -24.86 -0.70
CA THR A 410 -23.43 -23.58 0.00
C THR A 410 -24.02 -23.78 1.42
N GLY A 411 -23.96 -22.76 2.28
CA GLY A 411 -24.48 -22.87 3.66
C GLY A 411 -23.53 -23.53 4.67
N LYS A 412 -22.20 -23.44 4.46
CA LYS A 412 -21.20 -24.09 5.32
C LYS A 412 -20.60 -23.11 6.31
N LYS A 413 -20.19 -23.63 7.46
CA LYS A 413 -19.43 -22.85 8.45
C LYS A 413 -17.97 -22.74 8.02
N VAL A 414 -17.47 -21.51 7.98
CA VAL A 414 -16.12 -21.17 7.55
C VAL A 414 -15.47 -20.22 8.54
N PHE A 415 -14.16 -20.29 8.64
CA PHE A 415 -13.36 -19.20 9.19
C PHE A 415 -12.79 -18.38 8.04
N ALA A 416 -12.97 -17.06 8.07
CA ALA A 416 -12.23 -16.13 7.22
C ALA A 416 -11.06 -15.56 8.02
N PHE A 417 -9.86 -15.51 7.44
CA PHE A 417 -8.68 -14.89 8.05
C PHE A 417 -8.13 -13.80 7.14
N GLY A 418 -7.61 -12.70 7.69
CA GLY A 418 -7.05 -11.62 6.89
C GLY A 418 -6.48 -10.48 7.73
N TYR A 419 -5.99 -9.44 7.06
CA TYR A 419 -5.43 -8.23 7.67
C TYR A 419 -6.25 -6.99 7.30
N PRO A 420 -7.48 -6.81 7.81
CA PRO A 420 -8.24 -5.57 7.56
C PRO A 420 -7.49 -4.34 8.09
N ALA A 421 -7.59 -3.18 7.41
CA ALA A 421 -6.90 -1.95 7.83
C ALA A 421 -7.53 -0.63 7.44
N ALA A 422 -8.40 -0.60 6.42
CA ALA A 422 -9.11 0.62 6.09
C ALA A 422 -10.08 1.01 7.22
N ALA A 423 -10.45 2.29 7.28
CA ALA A 423 -11.58 2.73 8.07
C ALA A 423 -12.89 2.19 7.48
N HIS A 424 -13.95 2.16 8.29
CA HIS A 424 -15.31 2.09 7.79
C HIS A 424 -15.66 3.37 7.01
N LEU A 425 -16.80 3.37 6.31
CA LEU A 425 -17.22 4.52 5.48
C LEU A 425 -17.58 5.73 6.36
N ASP A 426 -18.01 5.49 7.59
CA ASP A 426 -18.21 6.50 8.64
C ASP A 426 -16.91 7.12 9.20
N GLY A 427 -15.73 6.66 8.74
CA GLY A 427 -14.41 7.12 9.17
C GLY A 427 -13.85 6.39 10.39
N ASP A 428 -14.62 5.52 11.05
CA ASP A 428 -14.15 4.75 12.21
C ASP A 428 -13.10 3.70 11.80
N LYS A 429 -11.93 3.76 12.43
CA LYS A 429 -10.78 2.91 12.09
C LYS A 429 -10.49 1.90 13.20
N VAL A 430 -11.23 0.80 13.19
CA VAL A 430 -11.11 -0.28 14.17
C VAL A 430 -9.97 -1.27 13.89
N TYR A 431 -9.43 -1.29 12.67
CA TYR A 431 -8.32 -2.16 12.28
C TYR A 431 -7.08 -1.38 11.82
N SER A 432 -5.91 -1.87 12.23
CA SER A 432 -4.61 -1.31 11.86
C SER A 432 -3.91 -2.02 10.71
N GLY A 433 -4.38 -3.21 10.32
CA GLY A 433 -3.64 -4.10 9.41
C GLY A 433 -2.38 -4.71 9.99
N HIS A 434 -2.01 -4.45 11.25
CA HIS A 434 -0.76 -4.97 11.82
C HIS A 434 -0.83 -6.44 12.25
N THR A 435 -2.03 -6.90 12.61
CA THR A 435 -2.28 -8.25 13.12
C THR A 435 -3.35 -8.93 12.29
N MET A 436 -3.16 -10.21 12.04
CA MET A 436 -4.20 -11.05 11.45
C MET A 436 -5.44 -11.08 12.34
N LYS A 437 -6.60 -10.96 11.72
CA LYS A 437 -7.92 -11.09 12.34
C LYS A 437 -8.65 -12.28 11.75
N TRP A 438 -9.75 -12.66 12.37
CA TRP A 438 -10.61 -13.75 11.90
C TRP A 438 -12.08 -13.42 12.09
N CYS A 439 -12.91 -13.98 11.22
CA CYS A 439 -14.37 -14.04 11.33
C CYS A 439 -14.80 -15.50 11.24
N TYR A 440 -15.94 -15.82 11.84
CA TYR A 440 -16.55 -17.15 11.76
C TYR A 440 -18.03 -17.02 11.48
N GLY A 441 -18.51 -17.71 10.46
CA GLY A 441 -19.90 -17.59 10.03
C GLY A 441 -20.33 -18.72 9.11
N THR A 442 -21.64 -18.78 8.86
CA THR A 442 -22.21 -19.67 7.85
C THR A 442 -22.31 -18.90 6.54
N THR A 443 -21.75 -19.44 5.46
CA THR A 443 -21.82 -18.83 4.13
C THR A 443 -23.27 -18.71 3.65
N THR A 444 -23.70 -17.53 3.25
CA THR A 444 -24.94 -17.29 2.50
C THR A 444 -24.61 -16.84 1.08
N ASN A 445 -25.61 -16.71 0.20
CA ASN A 445 -25.40 -15.96 -1.03
C ASN A 445 -25.05 -14.50 -0.67
N ALA A 446 -24.11 -13.91 -1.38
CA ALA A 446 -23.81 -12.48 -1.26
C ALA A 446 -24.91 -11.66 -1.95
N PRO A 447 -25.12 -10.39 -1.57
CA PRO A 447 -25.80 -9.42 -2.41
C PRO A 447 -25.09 -9.29 -3.77
N ASP A 448 -25.85 -9.00 -4.83
CA ASP A 448 -25.27 -8.76 -6.16
C ASP A 448 -24.52 -7.42 -6.14
N VAL A 449 -23.30 -7.43 -6.67
CA VAL A 449 -22.45 -6.24 -6.83
C VAL A 449 -22.18 -6.01 -8.32
N PRO A 450 -23.11 -5.36 -9.07
CA PRO A 450 -23.02 -5.24 -10.53
C PRO A 450 -21.75 -4.55 -11.02
N ALA A 451 -21.22 -3.60 -10.25
CA ALA A 451 -19.99 -2.88 -10.58
C ALA A 451 -18.77 -3.80 -10.74
N TYR A 452 -18.80 -4.98 -10.12
CA TYR A 452 -17.73 -5.97 -10.15
C TYR A 452 -18.13 -7.26 -10.85
N LYS A 453 -19.37 -7.38 -11.36
CA LYS A 453 -19.89 -8.64 -11.92
C LYS A 453 -19.69 -9.79 -10.91
N ALA A 454 -20.09 -9.56 -9.66
CA ALA A 454 -20.02 -10.54 -8.58
C ALA A 454 -21.42 -11.05 -8.25
N GLN A 455 -21.99 -11.90 -9.11
CA GLN A 455 -23.37 -12.40 -8.98
C GLN A 455 -23.46 -13.74 -8.27
N GLU A 456 -22.38 -14.52 -8.24
CA GLU A 456 -22.30 -15.87 -7.69
C GLU A 456 -21.46 -15.93 -6.40
N HIS A 457 -21.07 -14.79 -5.86
CA HIS A 457 -20.37 -14.72 -4.59
C HIS A 457 -21.15 -15.33 -3.42
N GLN A 458 -20.40 -15.90 -2.48
CA GLN A 458 -20.89 -16.24 -1.15
C GLN A 458 -20.43 -15.17 -0.16
N ALA A 459 -21.11 -15.04 0.98
CA ALA A 459 -20.73 -14.11 2.03
C ALA A 459 -20.88 -14.67 3.43
N ILE A 460 -20.12 -14.13 4.38
CA ILE A 460 -20.39 -14.25 5.82
C ILE A 460 -20.56 -12.86 6.42
N THR A 461 -21.36 -12.76 7.49
CA THR A 461 -21.38 -11.56 8.33
C THR A 461 -20.03 -11.42 9.03
N CYS A 462 -19.36 -10.30 8.80
CA CYS A 462 -18.00 -10.05 9.24
C CYS A 462 -17.68 -8.56 9.08
N ALA A 463 -17.18 -7.93 10.14
CA ALA A 463 -16.88 -6.50 10.14
C ALA A 463 -15.53 -6.15 9.47
N PHE A 464 -14.88 -7.08 8.77
CA PHE A 464 -13.61 -6.79 8.10
C PHE A 464 -13.73 -5.60 7.16
N THR A 465 -12.75 -4.71 7.23
CA THR A 465 -12.57 -3.59 6.30
C THR A 465 -11.57 -3.96 5.19
N PRO A 466 -11.46 -3.17 4.11
CA PRO A 466 -10.47 -3.40 3.06
C PRO A 466 -9.04 -3.68 3.58
N GLY A 467 -8.36 -4.59 2.89
CA GLY A 467 -7.06 -5.19 3.26
C GLY A 467 -7.14 -6.65 3.69
N ALA A 468 -8.33 -7.13 4.05
CA ALA A 468 -8.58 -8.54 4.29
C ALA A 468 -8.57 -9.39 3.00
N SER A 469 -8.68 -8.75 1.84
CA SER A 469 -8.72 -9.31 0.48
C SER A 469 -7.60 -10.31 0.22
N GLY A 470 -7.93 -11.39 -0.46
CA GLY A 470 -7.08 -12.57 -0.66
C GLY A 470 -6.90 -13.45 0.58
N GLY A 471 -7.40 -13.03 1.75
CA GLY A 471 -7.43 -13.85 2.95
C GLY A 471 -8.29 -15.10 2.79
N PRO A 472 -7.94 -16.26 3.37
CA PRO A 472 -8.64 -17.50 3.04
C PRO A 472 -9.98 -17.66 3.76
N PHE A 473 -10.96 -18.24 3.07
CA PHE A 473 -12.13 -18.88 3.66
C PHE A 473 -11.84 -20.37 3.88
N LEU A 474 -11.75 -20.79 5.14
CA LEU A 474 -11.36 -22.15 5.52
C LEU A 474 -12.55 -22.96 6.04
N LEU A 475 -12.91 -24.01 5.30
CA LEU A 475 -13.77 -25.09 5.77
C LEU A 475 -13.02 -26.00 6.74
N HIS A 476 -13.77 -26.54 7.71
CA HIS A 476 -13.27 -27.54 8.67
C HIS A 476 -11.96 -27.14 9.36
N TYR A 477 -11.78 -25.83 9.61
CA TYR A 477 -10.59 -25.32 10.28
C TYR A 477 -10.45 -25.93 11.68
N ARG A 478 -9.30 -26.52 11.95
CA ARG A 478 -8.97 -27.13 13.24
C ARG A 478 -7.93 -26.28 13.94
N SER A 479 -8.34 -25.52 14.96
CA SER A 479 -7.43 -24.68 15.77
C SER A 479 -6.24 -25.44 16.36
N SER A 480 -6.40 -26.73 16.70
CA SER A 480 -5.31 -27.55 17.23
C SER A 480 -4.19 -27.82 16.20
N LYS A 481 -4.54 -27.88 14.91
CA LYS A 481 -3.60 -28.13 13.80
C LYS A 481 -3.29 -26.88 12.99
N ARG A 482 -4.04 -25.81 13.18
CA ARG A 482 -3.95 -24.56 12.40
C ARG A 482 -4.19 -24.76 10.89
N THR A 483 -4.93 -25.82 10.54
CA THR A 483 -5.22 -26.24 9.16
C THR A 483 -6.72 -26.43 8.95
N GLY A 484 -7.18 -26.18 7.73
CA GLY A 484 -8.49 -26.45 7.19
C GLY A 484 -8.40 -26.64 5.67
N TYR A 485 -9.49 -26.37 4.96
CA TYR A 485 -9.57 -26.44 3.50
C TYR A 485 -10.02 -25.10 2.94
N LEU A 486 -9.17 -24.49 2.10
CA LEU A 486 -9.48 -23.30 1.33
C LEU A 486 -10.68 -23.57 0.43
N ASN A 487 -11.75 -22.79 0.59
CA ASN A 487 -12.98 -22.89 -0.17
C ASN A 487 -13.45 -21.49 -0.57
N GLY A 488 -12.52 -20.65 -0.98
CA GLY A 488 -12.75 -19.22 -1.20
C GLY A 488 -11.62 -18.35 -0.66
N VAL A 489 -11.57 -17.12 -1.17
CA VAL A 489 -10.72 -16.03 -0.69
C VAL A 489 -11.59 -14.80 -0.49
N VAL A 490 -11.27 -13.95 0.48
CA VAL A 490 -11.93 -12.65 0.64
C VAL A 490 -11.74 -11.88 -0.67
N SER A 491 -12.83 -11.53 -1.34
CA SER A 491 -12.78 -10.72 -2.57
C SER A 491 -13.26 -9.30 -2.32
N LEU A 492 -14.49 -9.13 -1.79
CA LEU A 492 -15.05 -7.80 -1.50
C LEU A 492 -15.43 -7.67 -0.03
N THR A 493 -15.25 -6.48 0.54
CA THR A 493 -15.89 -6.03 1.79
C THR A 493 -17.06 -5.12 1.44
N ILE A 494 -18.26 -5.43 1.93
CA ILE A 494 -19.48 -4.69 1.58
C ILE A 494 -20.21 -4.21 2.83
N ASP A 495 -20.81 -3.02 2.73
CA ASP A 495 -21.85 -2.55 3.64
C ASP A 495 -23.21 -2.93 3.05
N SER A 496 -23.82 -3.98 3.59
CA SER A 496 -25.03 -4.58 3.04
C SER A 496 -26.33 -3.94 3.52
N ASN A 497 -26.28 -3.06 4.52
CA ASN A 497 -27.45 -2.39 5.09
C ASN A 497 -27.37 -0.86 4.98
N ASN A 498 -26.35 -0.34 4.29
CA ASN A 498 -26.16 1.07 3.96
C ASN A 498 -26.10 1.95 5.23
N ASN A 499 -25.42 1.47 6.27
CA ASN A 499 -25.21 2.18 7.54
C ASN A 499 -23.79 2.76 7.68
N ASP A 500 -23.07 2.85 6.57
CA ASP A 500 -21.68 3.30 6.45
C ASP A 500 -20.65 2.40 7.17
N ARG A 501 -21.03 1.15 7.48
CA ARG A 501 -20.14 0.15 8.09
C ARG A 501 -20.17 -1.16 7.34
N TYR A 502 -19.00 -1.56 6.85
CA TYR A 502 -18.77 -2.92 6.35
C TYR A 502 -19.24 -3.98 7.36
N ASP A 503 -20.14 -4.84 6.92
CA ASP A 503 -20.78 -5.86 7.74
C ASP A 503 -20.68 -7.26 7.12
N ARG A 504 -20.15 -7.38 5.90
CA ARG A 504 -19.90 -8.64 5.21
C ARG A 504 -18.59 -8.65 4.44
N VAL A 505 -18.01 -9.84 4.38
CA VAL A 505 -17.01 -10.19 3.36
C VAL A 505 -17.58 -11.21 2.40
N THR A 506 -17.24 -11.07 1.14
CA THR A 506 -17.64 -11.97 0.06
C THR A 506 -16.46 -12.82 -0.42
N THR A 507 -16.78 -13.93 -1.08
CA THR A 507 -15.82 -14.82 -1.72
C THR A 507 -16.40 -15.35 -3.04
N PRO A 508 -15.57 -15.49 -4.09
CA PRO A 508 -15.86 -16.31 -5.25
C PRO A 508 -16.23 -17.73 -4.81
N TYR A 509 -17.13 -18.37 -5.56
CA TYR A 509 -17.42 -19.78 -5.38
C TYR A 509 -16.35 -20.64 -6.04
N PHE A 510 -15.69 -21.50 -5.26
CA PHE A 510 -14.67 -22.40 -5.81
C PHE A 510 -15.33 -23.62 -6.45
N ASP A 511 -15.36 -23.62 -7.78
CA ASP A 511 -15.93 -24.63 -8.66
C ASP A 511 -14.87 -25.56 -9.29
N GLY A 512 -15.27 -26.36 -10.27
CA GLY A 512 -14.40 -27.25 -11.03
C GLY A 512 -13.36 -26.53 -11.88
N GLU A 513 -13.68 -25.36 -12.43
CA GLU A 513 -12.71 -24.49 -13.13
C GLU A 513 -11.61 -24.04 -12.17
N THR A 514 -11.99 -23.55 -11.00
CA THR A 514 -11.07 -23.20 -9.91
C THR A 514 -10.16 -24.38 -9.56
N ALA A 515 -10.74 -25.59 -9.46
CA ALA A 515 -9.99 -26.82 -9.18
C ALA A 515 -9.00 -27.16 -10.29
N GLY A 516 -9.35 -26.94 -11.56
CA GLY A 516 -8.47 -27.10 -12.71
C GLY A 516 -7.27 -26.16 -12.64
N ILE A 517 -7.51 -24.87 -12.37
CA ILE A 517 -6.45 -23.86 -12.22
C ILE A 517 -5.55 -24.21 -11.04
N TYR A 518 -6.12 -24.57 -9.89
CA TYR A 518 -5.37 -25.02 -8.71
C TYR A 518 -4.48 -26.23 -9.05
N LYS A 519 -5.03 -27.28 -9.67
CA LYS A 519 -4.28 -28.50 -10.02
C LYS A 519 -3.11 -28.20 -10.94
N TYR A 520 -3.28 -27.33 -11.93
CA TYR A 520 -2.17 -26.88 -12.76
C TYR A 520 -1.11 -26.17 -11.90
N ALA A 521 -1.50 -25.17 -11.12
CA ALA A 521 -0.58 -24.37 -10.31
C ALA A 521 0.19 -25.21 -9.28
N ALA A 522 -0.49 -26.15 -8.63
CA ALA A 522 0.06 -27.07 -7.64
C ALA A 522 1.14 -27.99 -8.21
N ASN A 523 1.18 -28.16 -9.53
CA ASN A 523 2.16 -28.96 -10.25
C ASN A 523 3.23 -28.12 -10.98
N LEU A 524 3.29 -26.79 -10.75
CA LEU A 524 4.35 -25.95 -11.29
C LEU A 524 5.54 -25.84 -10.35
N TRP A 525 6.70 -26.27 -10.84
CA TRP A 525 7.97 -26.03 -10.17
C TRP A 525 8.53 -24.66 -10.55
N THR A 526 9.05 -23.93 -9.57
CA THR A 526 9.63 -22.59 -9.74
C THR A 526 11.16 -22.57 -9.75
N GLY A 527 11.84 -23.71 -9.66
CA GLY A 527 13.30 -23.76 -9.58
C GLY A 527 13.84 -23.63 -8.15
N LYS A 528 15.13 -23.92 -7.96
CA LYS A 528 15.85 -23.60 -6.72
C LYS A 528 16.30 -22.12 -6.75
N PHE A 529 16.43 -21.52 -5.58
CA PHE A 529 16.97 -20.17 -5.45
C PHE A 529 18.43 -20.14 -5.97
N PRO A 530 18.83 -19.17 -6.82
CA PRO A 530 20.23 -19.07 -7.25
C PRO A 530 21.10 -18.68 -6.04
N THR A 531 22.01 -19.56 -5.64
CA THR A 531 22.90 -19.37 -4.49
C THR A 531 24.14 -18.51 -4.80
N SER A 532 24.13 -17.73 -5.88
CA SER A 532 25.25 -16.87 -6.30
C SER A 532 24.77 -15.61 -7.00
#